data_AF-A0A7J8XLC2-F1
#
_entry.id   AF-A0A7J8XLC2-F1
#
_cell.length_a   1.000
_cell.length_b   1.000
_cell.length_c   1.000
_cell.angle_alpha   90.00
_cell.angle_beta   90.00
_cell.angle_gamma   90.00
#
_symmetry.space_group_name_H-M   'P 1'
#
loop_
_entity.id
_entity.type
_entity.pdbx_description
1 polymer ?
#
loop_
_entity_poly.entity_id
_entity_poly.type
_entity_poly.pdbx_seq_one_letter_code
_entity_poly.pdbx_strand_id
1 'polypeptide(L)'
;MTYSIKWLPTNVTFARRFDVYLDYPFFEHQIHWFSVFNSFMMVIFLTGLVSMILMRTLRNDYAKYAREDDDLETLERDVSEESGWKLVHGDVFRPPRGLVLLSAVVGTGAQLALLVLLVILLAIVGTLYV
;
A
#
# COMPACT_ATOMS: atom_id res chain seq x y z
N MET A 1 4.45 -32.77 -35.32
CA MET A 1 3.59 -31.57 -35.23
C MET A 1 3.67 -30.87 -36.58
N THR A 2 2.69 -31.07 -37.45
CA THR A 2 2.67 -30.46 -38.79
C THR A 2 1.46 -29.55 -38.86
N TYR A 3 1.69 -28.23 -38.98
CA TYR A 3 0.60 -27.28 -39.17
C TYR A 3 0.36 -27.05 -40.67
N SER A 4 -0.88 -26.81 -41.05
CA SER A 4 -1.27 -26.48 -42.42
C SER A 4 -1.88 -25.08 -42.43
N ILE A 5 -1.32 -24.20 -43.26
CA ILE A 5 -1.84 -22.84 -43.46
C ILE A 5 -2.56 -22.81 -44.81
N LYS A 6 -3.78 -22.25 -44.82
CA LYS A 6 -4.52 -21.91 -46.03
C LYS A 6 -4.63 -20.40 -46.11
N TRP A 7 -4.09 -19.83 -47.18
CA TRP A 7 -4.16 -18.40 -47.44
C TRP A 7 -5.43 -18.08 -48.22
N LEU A 8 -6.23 -17.12 -47.74
CA LEU A 8 -7.38 -16.59 -48.47
C LEU A 8 -7.10 -15.13 -48.87
N PRO A 9 -7.41 -14.74 -50.11
CA PRO A 9 -7.27 -13.35 -50.56
C PRO A 9 -8.34 -12.47 -49.89
N THR A 10 -7.96 -11.24 -49.53
CA THR A 10 -8.87 -10.26 -48.91
C THR A 10 -8.91 -8.97 -49.72
N ASN A 11 -10.07 -8.33 -49.85
CA ASN A 11 -10.23 -7.04 -50.53
C ASN A 11 -9.87 -5.81 -49.67
N VAL A 12 -9.54 -5.99 -48.39
CA VAL A 12 -9.11 -4.90 -47.48
C VAL A 12 -7.63 -4.56 -47.71
N THR A 13 -7.35 -3.26 -47.87
CA THR A 13 -6.00 -2.73 -47.98
C THR A 13 -5.21 -3.02 -46.71
N PHE A 14 -3.90 -3.28 -46.84
CA PHE A 14 -3.05 -3.66 -45.71
C PHE A 14 -3.15 -2.69 -44.52
N ALA A 15 -3.24 -1.38 -44.82
CA ALA A 15 -3.36 -0.32 -43.81
C ALA A 15 -4.65 -0.40 -42.97
N ARG A 16 -5.77 -0.87 -43.54
CA ARG A 16 -7.08 -0.93 -42.87
C ARG A 16 -7.43 -2.30 -42.28
N ARG A 17 -6.56 -3.31 -42.44
CA ARG A 17 -6.81 -4.66 -41.91
C ARG A 17 -6.90 -4.70 -40.38
N PHE A 18 -6.21 -3.78 -39.70
CA PHE A 18 -6.21 -3.70 -38.24
C PHE A 18 -7.42 -2.94 -37.67
N ASP A 19 -8.14 -2.18 -38.51
CA ASP A 19 -9.28 -1.36 -38.07
C ASP A 19 -10.44 -2.21 -37.53
N VAL A 20 -10.60 -3.45 -38.01
CA VAL A 20 -11.60 -4.42 -37.52
C VAL A 20 -11.38 -4.80 -36.05
N TYR A 21 -10.13 -4.78 -35.58
CA TYR A 21 -9.81 -5.02 -34.17
C TYR A 21 -9.92 -3.76 -33.31
N LEU A 22 -10.11 -2.60 -33.95
CA LEU A 22 -10.32 -1.31 -33.32
C LEU A 22 -11.81 -0.92 -33.26
N ASP A 23 -12.74 -1.83 -33.61
CA ASP A 23 -14.17 -1.56 -33.53
C ASP A 23 -14.59 -1.35 -32.06
N TYR A 24 -14.71 -0.07 -31.72
CA TYR A 24 -15.02 0.52 -30.42
C TYR A 24 -16.42 0.24 -29.81
N PRO A 25 -17.51 0.05 -30.57
CA PRO A 25 -18.86 0.11 -29.98
C PRO A 25 -19.22 -1.09 -29.08
N PHE A 26 -18.44 -2.17 -29.10
CA PHE A 26 -18.66 -3.34 -28.23
C PHE A 26 -17.98 -3.21 -26.85
N PHE A 27 -16.90 -2.43 -26.74
CA PHE A 27 -16.06 -2.40 -25.53
C PHE A 27 -16.31 -1.19 -24.61
N GLU A 28 -16.81 -0.06 -25.11
CA GLU A 28 -16.87 1.17 -24.30
C GLU A 28 -17.95 1.18 -23.22
N HIS A 29 -19.19 0.78 -23.53
CA HIS A 29 -20.30 1.10 -22.61
C HIS A 29 -20.41 0.12 -21.42
N GLN A 30 -20.22 -1.18 -21.64
CA GLN A 30 -20.42 -2.18 -20.58
C GLN A 30 -19.21 -2.31 -19.65
N ILE A 31 -17.99 -2.22 -20.18
CA ILE A 31 -16.76 -2.43 -19.39
C ILE A 31 -16.44 -1.21 -18.52
N HIS A 32 -16.67 0.00 -19.04
CA HIS A 32 -16.40 1.22 -18.27
C HIS A 32 -17.33 1.34 -17.06
N TRP A 33 -18.65 1.14 -17.24
CA TRP A 33 -19.59 1.19 -16.11
C TRP A 33 -19.35 0.06 -15.09
N PHE A 34 -18.93 -1.14 -15.54
CA PHE A 34 -18.52 -2.23 -14.66
C PHE A 34 -17.30 -1.85 -13.80
N SER A 35 -16.30 -1.16 -14.39
CA SER A 35 -15.12 -0.68 -13.64
C SER A 35 -15.46 0.38 -12.59
N VAL A 36 -16.40 1.28 -12.88
CA VAL A 36 -16.91 2.29 -11.93
C VAL A 36 -17.64 1.60 -10.77
N PHE A 37 -18.49 0.61 -11.06
CA PHE A 37 -19.18 -0.16 -10.03
C PHE A 37 -18.20 -0.93 -9.13
N ASN A 38 -17.19 -1.57 -9.74
CA ASN A 38 -16.15 -2.28 -9.00
C ASN A 38 -15.39 -1.37 -8.02
N SER A 39 -15.00 -0.16 -8.47
CA SER A 39 -14.33 0.82 -7.59
C SER A 39 -15.26 1.32 -6.49
N PHE A 40 -16.55 1.55 -6.79
CA PHE A 40 -17.53 2.03 -5.82
C PHE A 40 -17.78 1.01 -4.70
N MET A 41 -17.89 -0.28 -5.05
CA MET A 41 -18.01 -1.37 -4.07
C MET A 41 -16.81 -1.43 -3.13
N MET A 42 -15.61 -1.23 -3.66
CA MET A 42 -14.36 -1.19 -2.88
C MET A 42 -14.38 -0.07 -1.84
N VAL A 43 -14.82 1.13 -2.22
CA VAL A 43 -14.92 2.30 -1.32
C VAL A 43 -15.94 2.07 -0.20
N ILE A 44 -17.12 1.52 -0.52
CA ILE A 44 -18.13 1.18 0.49
C ILE A 44 -17.58 0.15 1.48
N PHE A 45 -16.92 -0.89 0.97
CA PHE A 45 -16.35 -1.93 1.80
C PHE A 45 -15.28 -1.38 2.75
N LEU A 46 -14.36 -0.56 2.24
CA LEU A 46 -13.30 0.06 3.04
C LEU A 46 -13.89 0.99 4.12
N THR A 47 -14.86 1.83 3.74
CA THR A 47 -15.52 2.77 4.65
C THR A 47 -16.31 2.02 5.73
N GLY A 48 -16.97 0.91 5.36
CA GLY A 48 -17.67 0.05 6.31
C GLY A 48 -16.75 -0.59 7.33
N LEU A 49 -15.60 -1.13 6.90
CA LEU A 49 -14.59 -1.68 7.80
C LEU A 49 -14.01 -0.60 8.74
N VAL A 50 -13.66 0.57 8.21
CA VAL A 50 -13.17 1.69 9.02
C VAL A 50 -14.22 2.14 10.04
N SER A 51 -15.47 2.29 9.60
CA SER A 51 -16.60 2.64 10.48
C SER A 51 -16.84 1.59 11.57
N MET A 52 -16.73 0.30 11.25
CA MET A 52 -16.86 -0.79 12.23
C MET A 52 -15.74 -0.74 13.28
N ILE A 53 -14.50 -0.50 12.87
CA ILE A 53 -13.35 -0.34 13.78
C ILE A 53 -13.55 0.91 14.66
N LEU A 54 -13.99 2.01 14.07
CA LEU A 54 -14.27 3.26 14.78
C LEU A 54 -15.41 3.08 15.80
N MET A 55 -16.52 2.44 15.44
CA MET A 55 -17.59 2.14 16.37
C MET A 55 -17.14 1.21 17.50
N ARG A 56 -16.30 0.22 17.18
CA ARG A 56 -15.75 -0.71 18.18
C ARG A 56 -14.84 0.02 19.17
N THR A 57 -13.98 0.91 18.68
CA THR A 57 -13.11 1.74 19.53
C THR A 57 -13.92 2.73 20.34
N LEU A 58 -14.84 3.48 19.73
CA LEU A 58 -15.71 4.43 20.44
C LEU A 58 -16.57 3.76 21.52
N ARG A 59 -17.16 2.59 21.25
CA ARG A 59 -17.94 1.85 22.25
C ARG A 59 -17.06 1.39 23.42
N ASN A 60 -15.83 0.98 23.13
CA ASN A 60 -14.88 0.58 24.16
C ASN A 60 -14.40 1.80 24.98
N ASP A 61 -14.13 2.92 24.32
CA ASP A 61 -13.76 4.19 24.96
C ASP A 61 -14.90 4.73 25.81
N TYR A 62 -16.14 4.78 25.31
CA TYR A 62 -17.30 5.20 26.11
C TYR A 62 -17.51 4.31 27.35
N ALA A 63 -17.33 3.00 27.20
CA ALA A 63 -17.42 2.08 28.33
C ALA A 63 -16.27 2.27 29.32
N LYS A 64 -15.09 2.69 28.85
CA LYS A 64 -13.94 3.05 29.70
C LYS A 64 -14.19 4.37 30.41
N TYR A 65 -14.60 5.45 29.73
CA TYR A 65 -14.89 6.74 30.35
C TYR A 65 -16.03 6.68 31.35
N ALA A 66 -17.08 5.88 31.09
CA ALA A 66 -18.16 5.68 32.06
C ALA A 66 -17.72 4.91 33.32
N ARG A 67 -16.60 4.17 33.26
CA ARG A 67 -15.96 3.53 34.42
C ARG A 67 -14.94 4.46 35.06
N GLU A 68 -14.22 5.21 34.23
CA GLU A 68 -13.20 6.17 34.63
C GLU A 68 -13.85 7.36 35.34
N ASP A 69 -15.05 7.85 35.01
CA ASP A 69 -15.71 8.87 35.85
C ASP A 69 -15.96 8.39 37.30
N ASP A 70 -16.21 7.09 37.51
CA ASP A 70 -16.32 6.47 38.85
C ASP A 70 -14.93 6.19 39.49
N ASP A 71 -13.88 5.96 38.70
CA ASP A 71 -12.53 5.60 39.16
C ASP A 71 -11.52 6.78 39.15
N LEU A 72 -11.74 7.86 38.39
CA LEU A 72 -10.83 8.99 38.10
C LEU A 72 -10.63 9.86 39.33
N GLU A 73 -11.66 9.98 40.17
CA GLU A 73 -11.55 10.66 41.47
C GLU A 73 -10.56 9.92 42.40
N THR A 74 -10.39 8.61 42.22
CA THR A 74 -9.40 7.79 42.93
C THR A 74 -8.07 7.67 42.19
N LEU A 75 -8.07 7.70 40.85
CA LEU A 75 -6.91 7.40 39.99
C LEU A 75 -6.05 8.64 39.66
N GLU A 76 -6.60 9.86 39.70
CA GLU A 76 -5.81 11.11 39.58
C GLU A 76 -4.79 11.26 40.71
N ARG A 77 -5.07 10.68 41.89
CA ARG A 77 -4.15 10.67 43.04
C ARG A 77 -2.95 9.73 42.85
N ASP A 78 -3.11 8.64 42.11
CA ASP A 78 -2.07 7.63 41.89
C ASP A 78 -1.28 7.87 40.58
N VAL A 79 -1.91 8.37 39.51
CA VAL A 79 -1.24 8.60 38.20
C VAL A 79 -0.26 9.78 38.22
N SER A 80 -0.43 10.75 39.13
CA SER A 80 0.53 11.84 39.30
C SER A 80 1.91 11.33 39.75
N GLU A 81 1.97 10.18 40.42
CA GLU A 81 3.23 9.58 40.91
C GLU A 81 3.93 8.66 39.87
N GLU A 82 3.26 8.23 38.79
CA GLU A 82 3.74 7.13 37.93
C GLU A 82 3.71 7.40 36.41
N SER A 83 4.07 8.61 35.98
CA SER A 83 4.16 8.94 34.54
C SER A 83 5.37 8.26 33.86
N GLY A 84 5.20 7.01 33.44
CA GLY A 84 6.26 6.09 32.97
C GLY A 84 7.08 6.51 31.74
N TRP A 85 6.66 7.48 30.94
CA TRP A 85 7.46 7.99 29.80
C TRP A 85 8.80 8.58 30.26
N LYS A 86 8.87 9.11 31.49
CA LYS A 86 10.08 9.64 32.10
C LYS A 86 11.10 8.55 32.43
N LEU A 87 10.64 7.32 32.68
CA LEU A 87 11.49 6.15 32.90
C LEU A 87 12.04 5.59 31.58
N VAL A 88 11.29 5.73 30.47
CA VAL A 88 11.66 5.20 29.15
C VAL A 88 12.78 6.02 28.48
N HIS A 89 12.94 7.31 28.82
CA HIS A 89 14.00 8.15 28.26
C HIS A 89 15.42 7.59 28.51
N GLY A 90 15.63 6.82 29.60
CA GLY A 90 16.90 6.15 29.88
C GLY A 90 17.13 4.85 29.11
N ASP A 91 16.05 4.19 28.67
CA ASP A 91 16.11 2.89 27.99
C ASP A 91 16.27 3.00 26.48
N VAL A 92 15.82 4.11 25.89
CA VAL A 92 15.97 4.42 24.46
C VAL A 92 17.45 4.49 24.03
N PHE A 93 18.36 4.88 24.93
CA PHE A 93 19.79 4.99 24.62
C PHE A 93 20.61 3.75 24.97
N ARG A 94 19.98 2.64 25.40
CA ARG A 94 20.74 1.42 25.70
C ARG A 94 21.23 0.79 24.40
N PRO A 95 22.54 0.56 24.24
CA PRO A 95 23.07 -0.09 23.05
C PRO A 95 22.51 -1.53 22.95
N PRO A 96 21.94 -1.93 21.79
CA PRO A 96 21.44 -3.29 21.61
C PRO A 96 22.59 -4.30 21.69
N ARG A 97 22.29 -5.51 22.17
CA ARG A 97 23.28 -6.59 22.41
C ARG A 97 24.09 -7.01 21.18
N GLY A 98 23.68 -6.59 19.97
CA GLY A 98 24.32 -6.90 18.68
C GLY A 98 24.63 -5.68 17.80
N LEU A 99 25.12 -4.58 18.38
CA LEU A 99 25.48 -3.33 17.66
C LEU A 99 26.31 -3.54 16.39
N VAL A 100 27.33 -4.41 16.46
CA VAL A 100 28.26 -4.63 15.33
C VAL A 100 27.55 -5.29 14.15
N LEU A 101 26.71 -6.29 14.41
CA LEU A 101 25.96 -6.98 13.36
C LEU A 101 24.88 -6.08 12.76
N LEU A 102 24.19 -5.30 13.60
CA LEU A 102 23.18 -4.34 13.14
C LEU A 102 23.83 -3.24 12.29
N SER A 103 24.96 -2.68 12.72
CA SER A 103 25.71 -1.68 11.95
C SER A 103 26.24 -2.25 10.63
N ALA A 104 26.74 -3.48 10.63
CA ALA A 104 27.22 -4.15 9.42
C ALA A 104 26.07 -4.41 8.42
N VAL A 105 24.92 -4.92 8.88
CA VAL A 105 23.75 -5.19 8.02
C VAL A 105 23.16 -3.89 7.47
N VAL A 106 23.00 -2.86 8.30
CA VAL A 106 22.46 -1.56 7.84
C VAL A 106 23.44 -0.86 6.89
N GLY A 107 24.74 -0.89 7.19
CA GLY A 107 25.77 -0.28 6.34
C GLY A 107 25.87 -0.96 4.97
N THR A 108 25.96 -2.29 4.95
CA THR A 108 26.00 -3.08 3.70
C THR A 108 24.69 -2.96 2.91
N GLY A 109 23.55 -2.98 3.59
CA GLY A 109 22.24 -2.77 2.98
C GLY A 109 22.11 -1.39 2.32
N ALA A 110 22.56 -0.33 3.00
CA ALA A 110 22.55 1.03 2.44
C ALA A 110 23.46 1.17 1.20
N GLN A 111 24.65 0.56 1.23
CA GLN A 111 25.56 0.54 0.09
C GLN A 111 24.96 -0.18 -1.14
N LEU A 112 24.36 -1.35 -0.93
CA LEU A 112 23.69 -2.09 -2.00
C LEU A 112 22.47 -1.36 -2.55
N ALA A 113 21.66 -0.76 -1.68
CA ALA A 113 20.49 0.03 -2.10
C ALA A 113 20.90 1.23 -2.96
N LEU A 114 21.94 1.96 -2.56
CA LEU A 114 22.47 3.08 -3.33
C LEU A 114 23.03 2.64 -4.69
N LEU A 115 23.76 1.52 -4.72
CA LEU A 115 24.28 0.95 -5.97
C LEU A 115 23.14 0.59 -6.92
N VAL A 116 22.13 -0.16 -6.45
CA VAL A 116 20.97 -0.56 -7.25
C VAL A 116 20.24 0.67 -7.79
N LEU A 117 20.01 1.67 -6.95
CA LEU A 117 19.37 2.93 -7.35
C LEU A 117 20.16 3.63 -8.46
N LEU A 118 21.48 3.78 -8.31
CA LEU A 118 22.32 4.40 -9.33
C LEU A 118 22.31 3.62 -10.65
N VAL A 119 22.38 2.29 -10.59
CA VAL A 119 22.30 1.44 -11.79
C VAL A 119 20.96 1.64 -12.52
N ILE A 120 19.84 1.69 -11.78
CA ILE A 120 18.52 1.95 -12.36
C ILE A 120 18.47 3.35 -13.01
N LEU A 121 18.97 4.39 -12.33
CA LEU A 121 19.00 5.73 -12.89
C LEU A 121 19.85 5.80 -14.17
N LEU A 122 21.03 5.19 -14.17
CA LEU A 122 21.90 5.13 -15.34
C LEU A 122 21.28 4.33 -16.48
N ALA A 123 20.56 3.25 -16.20
CA ALA A 123 19.83 2.49 -17.21
C ALA A 123 18.74 3.34 -17.86
N ILE A 124 17.93 4.05 -17.06
CA ILE A 124 16.88 4.94 -17.57
C ILE A 124 17.47 6.06 -18.44
N VAL A 125 18.52 6.73 -17.93
CA VAL A 125 19.24 7.78 -18.65
C VAL A 125 19.83 7.21 -19.96
N GLY A 126 20.53 6.08 -19.90
CA GLY A 126 21.11 5.43 -21.07
C GLY A 126 20.08 5.07 -22.14
N THR A 127 18.89 4.60 -21.75
CA THR A 127 17.80 4.32 -22.69
C THR A 127 17.09 5.56 -23.23
N LEU A 128 17.26 6.71 -22.57
CA LEU A 128 16.66 7.99 -22.99
C LEU A 128 17.58 8.78 -23.94
N TYR A 129 18.90 8.63 -23.78
CA TYR A 129 19.91 9.32 -24.60
C TYR A 129 20.45 8.48 -25.77
N VAL A 130 20.11 7.19 -25.85
CA VAL A 130 20.26 6.33 -27.04
C VAL A 130 18.96 6.33 -27.83
#